data_AF-A0A382M3Y1-F1
#
_entry.id   AF-A0A382M3Y1-F1
#
_cell.length_a   1.000
_cell.length_b   1.000
_cell.length_c   1.000
_cell.angle_alpha   90.00
_cell.angle_beta   90.00
_cell.angle_gamma   90.00
#
_symmetry.space_group_name_H-M   'P 1'
#
loop_
_entity.id
_entity.type
_entity.pdbx_description
1 polymer ?
#
loop_
_entity_poly.entity_id
_entity_poly.type
_entity_poly.pdbx_seq_one_letter_code
_entity_poly.pdbx_strand_id
1 'polypeptide(L)'
;MNLHDAQAQFITRRHFLRRCQMGLGSLALGSLIGRAGAANPLDPRTPRAAGKVKNVIYLHMAGSPPQLDLFDYKPKLNELNMKPCPKEFIEGRRLPFIKGHPKLLG
;
A
#
# COMPACT_ATOMS: atom_id res chain seq x y z
N MET A 1 -2.11 -31.78 58.78
CA MET A 1 -2.60 -30.94 57.66
C MET A 1 -3.82 -31.62 57.08
N ASN A 2 -4.97 -30.94 57.04
CA ASN A 2 -6.25 -31.53 56.63
C ASN A 2 -6.23 -31.84 55.12
N LEU A 3 -6.63 -33.05 54.70
CA LEU A 3 -6.59 -33.44 53.28
C LEU A 3 -7.49 -32.55 52.41
N HIS A 4 -8.65 -32.17 52.94
CA HIS A 4 -9.60 -31.29 52.25
C HIS A 4 -9.01 -29.90 51.96
N ASP A 5 -8.20 -29.36 52.88
CA ASP A 5 -7.55 -28.06 52.69
C ASP A 5 -6.45 -28.13 51.63
N ALA A 6 -5.67 -29.22 51.62
CA ALA A 6 -4.65 -29.44 50.59
C ALA A 6 -5.30 -29.52 49.20
N GLN A 7 -6.42 -30.23 49.07
CA GLN A 7 -7.15 -30.35 47.82
C GLN A 7 -7.73 -28.99 47.36
N ALA A 8 -8.29 -28.20 48.28
CA ALA A 8 -8.78 -26.84 47.98
C ALA A 8 -7.65 -25.89 47.51
N GLN A 9 -6.44 -26.04 48.04
CA GLN A 9 -5.26 -25.28 47.60
C GLN A 9 -4.82 -25.63 46.17
N PHE A 10 -5.08 -26.85 45.68
CA PHE A 10 -4.77 -27.23 44.29
C PHE A 10 -5.88 -26.85 43.30
N ILE A 11 -7.13 -26.80 43.74
CA ILE A 11 -8.29 -26.50 42.88
C ILE A 11 -8.47 -24.99 42.66
N THR A 12 -8.13 -24.16 43.64
CA THR A 12 -8.44 -22.73 43.56
C THR A 12 -7.43 -21.96 42.70
N ARG A 13 -7.97 -21.25 41.68
CA ARG A 13 -7.21 -20.37 40.77
C ARG A 13 -6.27 -19.41 41.51
N ARG A 14 -6.69 -18.89 42.67
CA ARG A 14 -5.90 -17.97 43.50
C ARG A 14 -4.61 -18.61 44.02
N HIS A 15 -4.66 -19.86 44.48
CA HIS A 15 -3.48 -20.57 44.99
C HIS A 15 -2.54 -21.00 43.86
N PHE A 16 -3.10 -21.46 42.73
CA PHE A 16 -2.32 -21.76 41.53
C PHE A 16 -1.53 -20.52 41.05
N LEU A 17 -2.22 -19.38 40.88
CA LEU A 17 -1.57 -18.14 40.47
C LEU A 17 -0.54 -17.64 41.48
N ARG A 18 -0.75 -17.87 42.80
CA ARG A 18 0.22 -17.53 43.84
C ARG A 18 1.48 -18.39 43.79
N ARG A 19 1.37 -19.67 43.43
CA ARG A 19 2.52 -20.59 43.36
C ARG A 19 3.33 -20.44 42.06
N CYS A 20 2.70 -19.98 40.98
CA CYS A 20 3.33 -19.91 39.65
C CYS A 20 3.82 -18.50 39.25
N GLN A 21 3.87 -17.54 40.17
CA GLN A 21 4.17 -16.12 39.86
C GLN A 21 5.53 -15.94 39.15
N MET A 22 6.58 -16.60 39.65
CA MET A 22 7.93 -16.51 39.06
C MET A 22 8.03 -17.20 37.69
N GLY A 23 7.34 -18.33 37.50
CA GLY A 23 7.29 -19.05 36.22
C GLY A 23 6.55 -18.28 35.12
N LEU A 24 5.42 -17.66 35.47
CA LEU A 24 4.67 -16.81 34.54
C LEU A 24 5.46 -15.55 34.16
N GLY A 25 6.17 -14.94 35.11
CA GLY A 25 7.02 -13.78 34.84
C GLY A 25 8.19 -14.08 33.90
N SER A 26 8.87 -15.22 34.09
CA SER A 26 9.96 -15.65 33.21
C SER A 26 9.49 -16.00 31.79
N LEU A 27 8.32 -16.64 31.64
CA LEU A 27 7.69 -16.87 30.33
C LEU A 27 7.30 -15.56 29.62
N ALA A 28 6.74 -14.61 30.36
CA ALA A 28 6.40 -13.29 29.83
C ALA A 28 7.65 -12.52 29.38
N LEU A 29 8.71 -12.53 30.20
CA LEU A 29 9.98 -11.89 29.88
C LEU A 29 10.66 -12.56 28.67
N GLY A 30 10.67 -13.89 28.59
CA GLY A 30 11.18 -14.62 27.42
C GLY A 30 10.42 -14.29 26.13
N SER A 31 9.09 -14.14 26.21
CA SER A 31 8.27 -13.69 25.08
C SER A 31 8.59 -12.26 24.64
N LEU A 32 8.82 -11.34 25.59
CA LEU A 32 9.17 -9.96 25.29
C LEU A 32 10.59 -9.84 24.71
N ILE A 33 11.57 -10.55 25.28
CA ILE A 33 12.95 -10.57 24.77
C ILE A 33 13.00 -11.24 23.38
N GLY A 34 12.27 -12.35 23.18
CA GLY A 34 12.18 -13.01 21.88
C GLY A 34 11.52 -12.16 20.78
N ARG A 35 10.66 -11.19 21.17
CA ARG A 35 10.07 -10.18 20.27
C ARG A 35 10.92 -8.92 20.10
N ALA A 36 11.87 -8.68 21.01
CA ALA A 36 12.78 -7.54 20.97
C ALA A 36 14.02 -7.76 20.10
N GLY A 37 14.15 -8.95 19.48
CA GLY A 37 15.20 -9.23 18.50
C GLY A 37 15.06 -8.35 17.26
N ALA A 38 15.91 -7.31 17.19
CA ALA A 38 16.24 -6.48 16.04
C ALA A 38 15.09 -6.23 15.05
N ALA A 39 14.09 -5.43 15.46
CA ALA A 39 13.19 -4.81 14.50
C ALA A 39 14.00 -3.78 13.69
N ASN A 40 14.52 -4.18 12.53
CA ASN A 40 15.12 -3.24 11.60
C ASN A 40 14.03 -2.27 11.14
N PRO A 41 14.16 -0.96 11.37
CA PRO A 41 13.12 0.02 11.03
C PRO A 41 12.85 0.12 9.52
N LEU A 42 13.74 -0.46 8.69
CA LEU A 42 13.60 -0.57 7.24
C LEU A 42 13.06 -1.93 6.78
N ASP A 43 12.80 -2.87 7.70
CA ASP A 43 12.24 -4.15 7.30
C ASP A 43 10.83 -3.94 6.71
N PRO A 44 10.52 -4.63 5.59
CA PRO A 44 9.18 -4.60 5.02
C PRO A 44 8.15 -4.97 6.09
N ARG A 45 7.27 -4.04 6.41
CA ARG A 45 6.18 -4.30 7.36
C ARG A 45 5.23 -5.29 6.74
N THR A 46 5.10 -6.46 7.36
CA THR A 46 4.02 -7.39 7.02
C THR A 46 2.68 -6.65 7.19
N PRO A 47 1.85 -6.57 6.15
CA PRO A 47 0.53 -5.95 6.24
C PRO A 47 -0.25 -6.60 7.39
N ARG A 48 -0.89 -5.80 8.23
CA ARG A 48 -1.70 -6.30 9.37
C ARG A 48 -2.86 -7.20 8.92
N ALA A 49 -3.23 -7.14 7.64
CA ALA A 49 -4.16 -8.06 7.00
C ALA A 49 -3.77 -8.25 5.53
N ALA A 50 -4.04 -9.42 4.97
CA ALA A 50 -4.05 -9.60 3.52
C ALA A 50 -5.10 -8.65 2.94
N GLY A 51 -4.68 -7.65 2.16
CA GLY A 51 -5.59 -6.70 1.54
C GLY A 51 -6.60 -7.44 0.67
N LYS A 52 -7.84 -7.55 1.12
CA LYS A 52 -8.94 -8.10 0.33
C LYS A 52 -9.59 -6.95 -0.41
N VAL A 53 -9.23 -6.76 -1.68
CA VAL A 53 -9.97 -5.85 -2.57
C VAL A 53 -11.33 -6.48 -2.85
N LYS A 54 -12.39 -5.73 -2.57
CA LYS A 54 -13.78 -6.15 -2.85
C LYS A 54 -14.24 -5.71 -4.23
N ASN A 55 -13.81 -4.52 -4.68
CA ASN A 55 -14.22 -3.93 -5.94
C ASN A 55 -13.02 -3.25 -6.62
N VAL A 56 -12.89 -3.39 -7.93
CA VAL A 56 -11.96 -2.66 -8.78
C VAL A 56 -12.77 -1.80 -9.73
N ILE A 57 -12.55 -0.48 -9.71
CA ILE A 57 -13.20 0.44 -10.66
C ILE A 57 -12.25 0.61 -11.85
N TYR A 58 -12.60 -0.01 -12.98
CA TYR A 58 -11.88 0.14 -14.25
C TYR A 58 -12.71 0.99 -15.21
N LEU A 59 -12.20 2.18 -15.56
CA LEU A 59 -12.86 3.11 -16.45
C LEU A 59 -12.19 3.04 -17.83
N HIS A 60 -12.88 2.44 -18.80
CA HIS A 60 -12.48 2.51 -20.21
C HIS A 60 -13.25 3.65 -20.87
N MET A 61 -12.66 4.84 -20.92
CA MET A 61 -13.26 6.01 -21.55
C MET A 61 -12.78 6.13 -22.99
N ALA A 62 -13.70 6.12 -23.95
CA ALA A 62 -13.40 6.56 -25.30
C ALA A 62 -13.09 8.07 -25.25
N GLY A 63 -11.80 8.41 -25.33
CA GLY A 63 -11.35 9.79 -25.21
C GLY A 63 -10.87 10.20 -23.81
N SER A 64 -10.45 9.28 -22.93
CA SER A 64 -9.57 9.68 -21.83
C SER A 64 -8.35 10.40 -22.43
N PRO A 65 -7.83 11.47 -21.78
CA PRO A 65 -6.61 12.09 -22.23
C PRO A 65 -5.55 10.99 -22.37
N PRO A 66 -4.91 10.84 -23.55
CA PRO A 66 -3.79 9.90 -23.69
C PRO A 66 -2.79 10.20 -22.59
N GLN A 67 -1.98 9.22 -22.17
CA GLN A 67 -1.00 9.42 -21.09
C GLN A 67 -0.13 10.68 -21.27
N LEU A 68 0.10 11.04 -22.54
CA LEU A 68 0.84 12.22 -22.99
C LEU A 68 0.12 13.56 -22.69
N ASP A 69 -1.21 13.56 -22.57
CA ASP A 69 -2.07 14.73 -22.29
C ASP A 69 -2.45 14.84 -20.81
N LEU A 70 -1.79 14.08 -19.92
CA LEU A 70 -1.91 14.25 -18.48
C LEU A 70 -1.21 15.56 -18.04
N PHE A 71 -1.25 15.83 -16.73
CA PHE A 71 -0.86 17.08 -16.04
C PHE A 71 0.62 17.49 -16.16
N ASP A 72 1.31 17.06 -17.21
CA ASP A 72 2.65 17.49 -17.55
C ASP A 72 2.62 18.88 -18.20
N TYR A 73 3.39 19.79 -17.62
CA TYR A 73 3.56 21.15 -18.16
C TYR A 73 4.40 21.11 -19.45
N LYS A 74 3.82 21.62 -20.55
CA LYS A 74 4.43 21.60 -21.90
C LYS A 74 4.69 23.02 -22.41
N PRO A 75 5.73 23.72 -21.91
CA PRO A 75 5.97 25.13 -22.24
C PRO A 75 6.13 25.36 -23.75
N LYS A 76 6.82 24.45 -24.45
CA LYS A 76 7.03 24.56 -25.89
C LYS A 76 5.74 24.39 -26.71
N LEU A 77 4.82 23.55 -26.24
CA LEU A 77 3.53 23.36 -26.89
C LEU A 77 2.66 24.61 -26.72
N ASN A 78 2.70 25.22 -25.53
CA ASN A 78 2.00 26.48 -25.24
C ASN A 78 2.51 27.63 -26.14
N GLU A 79 3.83 27.74 -26.34
CA GLU A 79 4.43 28.72 -27.26
C GLU A 79 4.01 28.54 -28.72
N LEU A 80 3.70 27.30 -29.10
CA LEU A 80 3.33 26.92 -30.46
C LEU A 80 1.81 26.81 -30.65
N ASN A 81 1.02 27.15 -29.64
CA ASN A 81 -0.42 27.06 -29.70
C ASN A 81 -0.96 27.88 -30.89
N MET A 82 -1.90 27.28 -31.64
CA MET A 82 -2.52 27.82 -32.85
C MET A 82 -1.60 28.04 -34.05
N LYS A 83 -0.31 27.66 -33.98
CA LYS A 83 0.62 27.69 -35.12
C LYS A 83 0.47 26.45 -36.00
N PRO A 84 0.74 26.54 -37.31
CA PRO A 84 0.75 25.38 -38.20
C PRO A 84 1.73 24.30 -37.68
N CYS A 85 1.30 23.04 -37.73
CA CYS A 85 2.13 21.91 -37.29
C CYS A 85 3.35 21.73 -38.22
N PRO A 86 4.58 21.58 -37.68
CA PRO A 86 5.77 21.44 -38.52
C PRO A 86 5.65 20.30 -39.52
N LYS A 87 6.12 20.56 -40.76
CA LYS A 87 5.98 19.62 -41.88
C LYS A 87 6.59 18.25 -41.60
N GLU A 88 7.68 18.22 -40.84
CA GLU A 88 8.39 17.01 -40.40
C GLU A 88 7.46 15.98 -39.72
N PHE A 89 6.38 16.42 -39.06
CA PHE A 89 5.45 15.52 -38.36
C PHE A 89 4.33 14.96 -39.25
N ILE A 90 4.10 15.55 -40.42
CA ILE A 90 2.97 15.25 -41.32
C ILE A 90 3.46 14.66 -42.64
N GLU A 91 4.64 15.06 -43.10
CA GLU A 91 5.19 14.63 -44.38
C GLU A 91 5.31 13.10 -44.47
N GLY A 92 4.76 12.53 -45.54
CA GLY A 92 4.71 11.09 -45.75
C GLY A 92 3.73 10.31 -44.86
N ARG A 93 2.97 10.96 -43.97
CA ARG A 93 2.01 10.28 -43.07
C ARG A 93 0.56 10.61 -43.38
N ARG A 94 -0.26 9.58 -43.54
CA ARG A 94 -1.72 9.70 -43.69
C ARG A 94 -2.38 9.68 -42.32
N LEU A 95 -2.87 10.83 -41.87
CA LEU A 95 -3.58 10.98 -40.60
C LEU A 95 -5.08 10.70 -40.80
N PRO A 96 -5.69 9.71 -40.13
CA PRO A 96 -7.05 9.26 -40.45
C PRO A 96 -8.14 10.32 -40.28
N PHE A 97 -7.96 11.28 -39.36
CA PHE A 97 -8.99 12.23 -38.95
C PHE A 97 -8.65 13.69 -39.23
N ILE A 98 -7.44 13.98 -39.74
CA ILE A 98 -6.96 15.34 -39.96
C ILE A 98 -7.08 15.69 -41.44
N LYS A 99 -7.83 16.75 -41.75
CA LYS A 99 -7.97 17.31 -43.10
C LYS A 99 -7.15 18.59 -43.20
N GLY A 100 -6.39 18.74 -44.29
CA GLY A 100 -5.55 19.91 -44.53
C GLY A 100 -4.34 19.98 -43.59
N HIS A 101 -3.87 21.20 -43.33
CA HIS A 101 -2.72 21.44 -42.47
C HIS A 101 -3.18 21.80 -41.05
N PRO A 102 -3.06 20.89 -40.07
CA PRO A 102 -3.54 21.10 -38.71
C PRO A 102 -2.72 22.18 -38.00
N LYS A 103 -3.38 22.88 -37.07
CA LYS A 103 -2.73 23.74 -36.09
C LYS A 103 -2.39 22.92 -34.84
N LEU A 104 -1.28 23.26 -34.20
CA LEU A 104 -0.93 22.72 -32.88
C LEU A 104 -1.88 23.28 -31.83
N LEU A 105 -2.31 22.42 -30.91
CA LEU A 105 -3.11 22.77 -29.74
C LEU A 105 -2.26 22.50 -28.50
N GLY A 106 -2.11 23.53 -27.67
CA GLY A 106 -1.36 23.50 -26.41
C GLY A 106 -2.18 24.06 -25.26
#